data_AF-A0A382DH04-F1
#
_entry.id   AF-A0A382DH04-F1
#
_cell.length_a   1.000
_cell.length_b   1.000
_cell.length_c   1.000
_cell.angle_alpha   90.00
_cell.angle_beta   90.00
_cell.angle_gamma   90.00
#
_symmetry.space_group_name_H-M   'P 1'
#
loop_
_entity.id
_entity.type
_entity.pdbx_description
1 polymer ?
#
loop_
_entity_poly.entity_id
_entity_poly.type
_entity_poly.pdbx_seq_one_letter_code
_entity_poly.pdbx_strand_id
1 'polypeptide(L)'
;MADTDLFESAQALFCSAADLIGIKDVDKILNISTYPTYISFISIKKHKDIIKLAAKQTNVDVTFKQIEEFLTKNDSWYKSSIKIAKAVITDITKIDPDFNLGKKGYESGGNFHWFRGDSNVMGSIFELYKLANESASTNFKWGGSKKVGMDLGFTSRNMNKWNPADIFYANKTAVKAIADEKQKVAKLGGGKFYSFDNGTLKKKKFDDGLNVFIARLVDNGDLLPLSLKKQTGTVILKPVNFDPKDKDDLLDSVEFTGATKWKKFKRLGTSGDIRDSWKAIVKGEKTETRDIQLFFKSDMGTGLIKIRHDPSGSGRFVAEAMYSGAKAKAGSIATAKDLATIWSVVDSTSANEFITAYNKGDTAFDLEKKKIGKDKDYLRKQKGGGTNQYDHYMAVASAELITNKAIPPIQKFFTKGGEANKVKQNLFVRLMFQAITSRSPRSSRFVIAK
;
A
#
# COMPACT_ATOMS: atom_id res chain seq x y z
N MET A 1 9.48 -12.73 -0.69
CA MET A 1 8.17 -12.58 -1.34
C MET A 1 7.18 -13.67 -0.92
N ALA A 2 7.63 -14.83 -0.42
CA ALA A 2 6.78 -15.96 -0.03
C ALA A 2 6.05 -15.87 1.33
N ASP A 3 6.06 -14.71 2.02
CA ASP A 3 5.29 -14.52 3.26
C ASP A 3 4.04 -13.66 3.06
N THR A 4 4.04 -12.81 2.00
CA THR A 4 2.96 -11.86 1.74
C THR A 4 1.68 -12.55 1.33
N ASP A 5 1.84 -13.48 0.41
CA ASP A 5 0.81 -14.37 -0.05
C ASP A 5 0.17 -15.19 1.09
N LEU A 6 1.00 -15.73 1.98
CA LEU A 6 0.52 -16.53 3.11
C LEU A 6 -0.29 -15.71 4.11
N PHE A 7 0.13 -14.50 4.47
CA PHE A 7 -0.63 -13.71 5.45
C PHE A 7 -1.94 -13.15 4.88
N GLU A 8 -1.97 -12.73 3.61
CA GLU A 8 -3.19 -12.22 2.96
C GLU A 8 -4.22 -13.36 2.82
N SER A 9 -3.76 -14.55 2.43
CA SER A 9 -4.60 -15.75 2.32
C SER A 9 -5.10 -16.21 3.68
N ALA A 10 -4.27 -16.11 4.72
CA ALA A 10 -4.71 -16.37 6.10
C ALA A 10 -5.80 -15.39 6.54
N GLN A 11 -5.71 -14.11 6.18
CA GLN A 11 -6.74 -13.12 6.49
C GLN A 11 -8.03 -13.40 5.72
N ALA A 12 -7.96 -13.72 4.42
CA ALA A 12 -9.10 -14.16 3.62
C ALA A 12 -9.82 -15.38 4.24
N LEU A 13 -9.04 -16.40 4.67
CA LEU A 13 -9.56 -17.59 5.33
C LEU A 13 -10.37 -17.25 6.59
N PHE A 14 -9.86 -16.37 7.45
CA PHE A 14 -10.57 -15.98 8.66
C PHE A 14 -11.77 -15.06 8.39
N CYS A 15 -11.72 -14.22 7.35
CA CYS A 15 -12.91 -13.47 6.91
C CYS A 15 -14.03 -14.43 6.47
N SER A 16 -13.70 -15.47 5.71
CA SER A 16 -14.65 -16.53 5.36
C SER A 16 -15.15 -17.31 6.57
N ALA A 17 -14.26 -17.63 7.54
CA ALA A 17 -14.67 -18.27 8.78
C ALA A 17 -15.64 -17.40 9.60
N ALA A 18 -15.39 -16.09 9.68
CA ALA A 18 -16.28 -15.16 10.38
C ALA A 18 -17.67 -15.12 9.74
N ASP A 19 -17.75 -15.02 8.41
CA ASP A 19 -19.02 -15.06 7.65
C ASP A 19 -19.82 -16.34 7.94
N LEU A 20 -19.17 -17.51 7.88
CA LEU A 20 -19.78 -18.80 8.25
C LEU A 20 -20.33 -18.83 9.69
N ILE A 21 -19.67 -18.14 10.61
CA ILE A 21 -20.07 -18.08 12.01
C ILE A 21 -21.24 -17.10 12.20
N GLY A 22 -21.18 -15.95 11.53
CA GLY A 22 -22.11 -14.84 11.69
C GLY A 22 -21.82 -13.97 12.91
N ILE A 23 -22.34 -12.74 12.88
CA ILE A 23 -22.03 -11.71 13.89
C ILE A 23 -22.41 -12.12 15.33
N LYS A 24 -23.45 -12.94 15.50
CA LYS A 24 -23.94 -13.38 16.82
C LYS A 24 -22.94 -14.24 17.58
N ASP A 25 -22.18 -15.06 16.87
CA ASP A 25 -21.31 -16.09 17.47
C ASP A 25 -19.80 -15.78 17.29
N VAL A 26 -19.45 -14.79 16.47
CA VAL A 26 -18.05 -14.54 16.05
C VAL A 26 -17.15 -14.21 17.23
N ASP A 27 -17.62 -13.42 18.21
CA ASP A 27 -16.84 -13.07 19.41
C ASP A 27 -16.57 -14.27 20.31
N LYS A 28 -17.53 -15.19 20.38
CA LYS A 28 -17.43 -16.41 21.19
C LYS A 28 -16.47 -17.42 20.56
N ILE A 29 -16.55 -17.60 19.24
CA ILE A 29 -15.78 -18.62 18.53
C ILE A 29 -14.38 -18.10 18.20
N LEU A 30 -14.25 -16.93 17.57
CA LEU A 30 -12.96 -16.31 17.23
C LEU A 30 -12.38 -15.52 18.42
N ASN A 31 -12.18 -16.22 19.54
CA ASN A 31 -11.72 -15.64 20.79
C ASN A 31 -10.22 -15.91 21.02
N ILE A 32 -9.39 -14.89 20.78
CA ILE A 32 -7.92 -14.98 20.96
C ILE A 32 -7.47 -15.07 22.42
N SER A 33 -8.34 -14.76 23.39
CA SER A 33 -8.03 -14.94 24.81
C SER A 33 -8.18 -16.39 25.22
N THR A 34 -9.21 -17.07 24.72
CA THR A 34 -9.43 -18.51 24.92
C THR A 34 -8.49 -19.35 24.06
N TYR A 35 -8.26 -18.93 22.82
CA TYR A 35 -7.43 -19.63 21.84
C TYR A 35 -6.28 -18.73 21.38
N PRO A 36 -5.19 -18.61 22.16
CA PRO A 36 -4.11 -17.66 21.86
C PRO A 36 -3.27 -18.01 20.64
N THR A 37 -3.30 -19.27 20.19
CA THR A 37 -2.54 -19.78 19.04
C THR A 37 -3.44 -20.54 18.07
N TYR A 38 -3.03 -20.62 16.80
CA TYR A 38 -3.78 -21.38 15.80
C TYR A 38 -3.95 -22.86 16.19
N ILE A 39 -2.90 -23.47 16.76
CA ILE A 39 -2.92 -24.85 17.27
C ILE A 39 -4.01 -25.03 18.34
N SER A 40 -4.09 -24.12 19.32
CA SER A 40 -5.11 -24.18 20.37
C SER A 40 -6.52 -24.05 19.79
N PHE A 41 -6.70 -23.23 18.75
CA PHE A 41 -7.98 -23.02 18.09
C PHE A 41 -8.47 -24.27 17.36
N ILE A 42 -7.63 -24.89 16.54
CA ILE A 42 -8.00 -26.07 15.74
C ILE A 42 -8.02 -27.39 16.54
N SER A 43 -7.53 -27.38 17.79
CA SER A 43 -7.70 -28.52 18.72
C SER A 43 -9.17 -28.83 18.99
N ILE A 44 -10.04 -27.81 18.86
CA ILE A 44 -11.49 -27.96 18.96
C ILE A 44 -12.03 -28.44 17.61
N LYS A 45 -12.63 -29.63 17.60
CA LYS A 45 -13.17 -30.27 16.39
C LYS A 45 -14.09 -29.35 15.58
N LYS A 46 -15.02 -28.66 16.24
CA LYS A 46 -15.94 -27.70 15.61
C LYS A 46 -15.21 -26.55 14.90
N HIS A 47 -14.14 -26.03 15.49
CA HIS A 47 -13.35 -24.94 14.88
C HIS A 47 -12.56 -25.43 13.66
N LYS A 48 -11.99 -26.63 13.76
CA LYS A 48 -11.34 -27.29 12.62
C LYS A 48 -12.31 -27.49 11.45
N ASP A 49 -13.55 -27.88 11.73
CA ASP A 49 -14.57 -28.06 10.70
C ASP A 49 -15.01 -26.73 10.08
N ILE A 50 -15.11 -25.64 10.87
CA ILE A 50 -15.33 -24.28 10.36
C ILE A 50 -14.21 -23.85 9.42
N ILE A 51 -12.95 -24.05 9.81
CA ILE A 51 -11.81 -23.66 8.97
C ILE A 51 -11.78 -24.46 7.66
N LYS A 52 -12.08 -25.76 7.70
CA LYS A 52 -12.18 -26.57 6.48
C LYS A 52 -13.29 -26.11 5.56
N LEU A 53 -14.43 -25.68 6.10
CA LEU A 53 -15.52 -25.13 5.31
C LEU A 53 -15.16 -23.75 4.73
N ALA A 54 -14.54 -22.89 5.54
CA ALA A 54 -14.04 -21.58 5.11
C ALA A 54 -13.04 -21.72 3.95
N ALA A 55 -12.11 -22.67 4.05
CA ALA A 55 -11.13 -22.94 2.99
C ALA A 55 -11.78 -23.33 1.65
N LYS A 56 -12.95 -23.97 1.67
CA LYS A 56 -13.72 -24.29 0.45
C LYS A 56 -14.45 -23.07 -0.14
N GLN A 57 -14.61 -22.00 0.64
CA GLN A 57 -15.26 -20.74 0.25
C GLN A 57 -14.26 -19.60 0.01
N THR A 58 -12.96 -19.90 0.11
CA THR A 58 -11.88 -19.00 -0.27
C THR A 58 -11.20 -19.47 -1.55
N ASN A 59 -10.95 -18.55 -2.48
CA ASN A 59 -10.14 -18.80 -3.67
C ASN A 59 -8.85 -17.99 -3.57
N VAL A 60 -7.75 -18.67 -3.23
CA VAL A 60 -6.45 -18.06 -2.97
C VAL A 60 -5.35 -18.79 -3.74
N ASP A 61 -4.29 -18.07 -4.14
CA ASP A 61 -3.18 -18.60 -4.96
C ASP A 61 -2.14 -19.45 -4.17
N VAL A 62 -2.46 -19.84 -2.92
CA VAL A 62 -1.65 -20.75 -2.08
C VAL A 62 -2.50 -21.92 -1.57
N THR A 63 -1.87 -23.04 -1.23
CA THR A 63 -2.60 -24.20 -0.71
C THR A 63 -3.07 -23.99 0.73
N PHE A 64 -4.22 -24.58 1.09
CA PHE A 64 -4.71 -24.56 2.47
C PHE A 64 -3.66 -25.08 3.48
N LYS A 65 -2.91 -26.14 3.12
CA LYS A 65 -1.83 -26.68 3.95
C LYS A 65 -0.74 -25.64 4.25
N GLN A 66 -0.33 -24.86 3.24
CA GLN A 66 0.66 -23.79 3.45
C GLN A 66 0.14 -22.70 4.40
N ILE A 67 -1.16 -22.38 4.33
CA ILE A 67 -1.79 -21.43 5.27
C ILE A 67 -1.78 -21.99 6.70
N GLU A 68 -2.13 -23.26 6.90
CA GLU A 68 -2.10 -23.91 8.23
C GLU A 68 -0.67 -23.93 8.80
N GLU A 69 0.32 -24.32 8.00
CA GLU A 69 1.73 -24.34 8.41
C GLU A 69 2.23 -22.94 8.77
N PHE A 70 1.85 -21.93 8.01
CA PHE A 70 2.18 -20.53 8.29
C PHE A 70 1.57 -20.07 9.61
N LEU A 71 0.27 -20.29 9.82
CA LEU A 71 -0.45 -19.89 11.03
C LEU A 71 0.05 -20.60 12.29
N THR A 72 0.47 -21.86 12.16
CA THR A 72 1.09 -22.64 13.24
C THR A 72 2.41 -22.03 13.71
N LYS A 73 3.16 -21.39 12.81
CA LYS A 73 4.48 -20.78 13.10
C LYS A 73 4.38 -19.29 13.48
N ASN A 74 3.22 -18.65 13.27
CA ASN A 74 3.08 -17.20 13.31
C ASN A 74 1.85 -16.72 14.10
N ASP A 75 1.89 -16.84 15.43
CA ASP A 75 0.79 -16.41 16.32
C ASP A 75 0.34 -14.95 16.11
N SER A 76 1.29 -14.06 15.82
CA SER A 76 0.98 -12.64 15.58
C SER A 76 0.11 -12.44 14.32
N TRP A 77 0.27 -13.28 13.31
CA TRP A 77 -0.53 -13.24 12.09
C TRP A 77 -1.88 -13.92 12.29
N TYR A 78 -1.92 -15.06 13.00
CA TYR A 78 -3.17 -15.67 13.45
C TYR A 78 -4.09 -14.67 14.20
N LYS A 79 -3.53 -13.97 15.20
CA LYS A 79 -4.26 -12.94 15.96
C LYS A 79 -4.72 -11.79 15.07
N SER A 80 -3.87 -11.35 14.14
CA SER A 80 -4.24 -10.29 13.19
C SER A 80 -5.39 -10.71 12.27
N SER A 81 -5.39 -11.95 11.77
CA SER A 81 -6.43 -12.47 10.88
C SER A 81 -7.78 -12.53 11.58
N ILE A 82 -7.83 -13.03 12.83
CA ILE A 82 -9.07 -13.03 13.62
C ILE A 82 -9.59 -11.62 13.85
N LYS A 83 -8.73 -10.69 14.28
CA LYS A 83 -9.15 -9.32 14.61
C LYS A 83 -9.72 -8.59 13.40
N ILE A 84 -9.10 -8.77 12.24
CA ILE A 84 -9.58 -8.20 10.99
C ILE A 84 -10.92 -8.80 10.60
N ALA A 85 -11.02 -10.13 10.60
CA ALA A 85 -12.27 -10.81 10.25
C ALA A 85 -13.44 -10.38 11.13
N LYS A 86 -13.19 -10.23 12.44
CA LYS A 86 -14.15 -9.68 13.40
C LYS A 86 -14.57 -8.26 13.05
N ALA A 87 -13.63 -7.35 12.83
CA ALA A 87 -13.96 -5.97 12.50
C ALA A 87 -14.73 -5.88 11.17
N VAL A 88 -14.35 -6.66 10.16
CA VAL A 88 -15.07 -6.74 8.88
C VAL A 88 -16.52 -7.15 9.09
N ILE A 89 -16.78 -8.25 9.80
CA ILE A 89 -18.15 -8.73 9.97
C ILE A 89 -19.01 -7.83 10.89
N THR A 90 -18.40 -7.12 11.84
CA THR A 90 -19.14 -6.27 12.79
C THR A 90 -19.34 -4.84 12.32
N ASP A 91 -18.40 -4.28 11.54
CA ASP A 91 -18.34 -2.84 11.28
C ASP A 91 -18.58 -2.45 9.82
N ILE A 92 -18.56 -3.40 8.87
CA ILE A 92 -18.71 -3.04 7.45
C ILE A 92 -20.03 -2.33 7.15
N THR A 93 -21.13 -2.71 7.83
CA THR A 93 -22.46 -2.09 7.68
C THR A 93 -22.50 -0.63 8.15
N LYS A 94 -21.52 -0.19 8.95
CA LYS A 94 -21.37 1.23 9.35
C LYS A 94 -20.74 2.07 8.23
N ILE A 95 -20.02 1.43 7.32
CA ILE A 95 -19.46 2.07 6.13
C ILE A 95 -20.48 2.04 5.00
N ASP A 96 -21.08 0.88 4.78
CA ASP A 96 -22.01 0.64 3.70
C ASP A 96 -23.03 -0.44 4.14
N PRO A 97 -24.31 -0.07 4.36
CA PRO A 97 -25.32 -0.95 4.92
C PRO A 97 -25.76 -2.08 3.97
N ASP A 98 -25.41 -2.01 2.68
CA ASP A 98 -25.80 -3.02 1.68
C ASP A 98 -25.00 -4.33 1.85
N PHE A 99 -23.88 -4.30 2.57
CA PHE A 99 -23.15 -5.52 2.94
C PHE A 99 -23.88 -6.32 4.03
N ASN A 100 -24.24 -7.57 3.73
CA ASN A 100 -24.91 -8.45 4.70
C ASN A 100 -24.00 -9.56 5.28
N LEU A 101 -22.68 -9.31 5.35
CA LEU A 101 -21.68 -10.27 5.87
C LEU A 101 -21.97 -10.71 7.32
N GLY A 102 -22.72 -9.91 8.10
CA GLY A 102 -23.10 -10.25 9.47
C GLY A 102 -24.11 -11.40 9.58
N LYS A 103 -24.87 -11.68 8.51
CA LYS A 103 -25.82 -12.79 8.47
C LYS A 103 -25.04 -14.10 8.38
N LYS A 104 -25.29 -15.02 9.31
CA LYS A 104 -24.63 -16.33 9.35
C LYS A 104 -24.72 -17.04 7.99
N GLY A 105 -23.57 -17.37 7.43
CA GLY A 105 -23.46 -18.08 6.16
C GLY A 105 -24.03 -17.28 4.99
N TYR A 106 -23.84 -15.97 4.98
CA TYR A 106 -24.30 -15.12 3.89
C TYR A 106 -23.66 -15.58 2.58
N GLU A 107 -24.50 -15.92 1.61
CA GLU A 107 -24.16 -16.56 0.34
C GLU A 107 -23.34 -17.88 0.36
N SER A 108 -22.93 -18.37 1.54
CA SER A 108 -22.13 -19.58 1.79
C SER A 108 -22.64 -20.91 1.16
N GLY A 109 -23.82 -20.92 0.57
CA GLY A 109 -24.41 -22.04 -0.18
C GLY A 109 -23.90 -22.19 -1.62
N GLY A 110 -22.74 -21.61 -1.98
CA GLY A 110 -22.13 -21.72 -3.32
C GLY A 110 -20.63 -21.41 -3.36
N ASN A 111 -20.06 -21.39 -4.58
CA ASN A 111 -18.63 -21.20 -4.81
C ASN A 111 -18.14 -19.77 -4.53
N PHE A 112 -17.16 -19.69 -3.62
CA PHE A 112 -16.18 -18.65 -3.27
C PHE A 112 -16.68 -17.21 -3.02
N HIS A 113 -16.35 -16.69 -1.84
CA HIS A 113 -16.70 -15.33 -1.40
C HIS A 113 -15.50 -14.46 -1.07
N TRP A 114 -14.33 -15.05 -0.84
CA TRP A 114 -13.11 -14.31 -0.52
C TRP A 114 -11.99 -14.72 -1.46
N PHE A 115 -11.37 -13.72 -2.08
CA PHE A 115 -10.48 -13.89 -3.21
C PHE A 115 -9.13 -13.24 -2.93
N ARG A 116 -8.05 -13.98 -3.20
CA ARG A 116 -6.66 -13.49 -3.11
C ARG A 116 -5.85 -14.07 -4.29
N GLY A 117 -5.39 -13.22 -5.19
CA GLY A 117 -4.55 -13.65 -6.32
C GLY A 117 -5.29 -14.56 -7.30
N ASP A 118 -6.62 -14.64 -7.21
CA ASP A 118 -7.44 -15.48 -8.07
C ASP A 118 -7.53 -14.89 -9.49
N SER A 119 -7.73 -15.73 -10.49
CA SER A 119 -7.83 -15.28 -11.89
C SER A 119 -9.20 -14.69 -12.25
N ASN A 120 -10.26 -15.06 -11.53
CA ASN A 120 -11.64 -14.83 -11.96
C ASN A 120 -12.16 -13.46 -11.52
N VAL A 121 -11.86 -13.05 -10.29
CA VAL A 121 -12.21 -11.74 -9.72
C VAL A 121 -11.00 -10.82 -9.79
N MET A 122 -9.93 -11.09 -9.05
CA MET A 122 -8.77 -10.20 -9.00
C MET A 122 -8.07 -10.09 -10.36
N GLY A 123 -7.84 -11.22 -11.04
CA GLY A 123 -7.25 -11.26 -12.38
C GLY A 123 -8.10 -10.51 -13.41
N SER A 124 -9.41 -10.70 -13.38
CA SER A 124 -10.35 -9.99 -14.26
C SER A 124 -10.39 -8.49 -14.02
N ILE A 125 -10.41 -8.06 -12.75
CA ILE A 125 -10.33 -6.65 -12.38
C ILE A 125 -8.99 -6.06 -12.86
N PHE A 126 -7.89 -6.81 -12.74
CA PHE A 126 -6.58 -6.38 -13.24
C PHE A 126 -6.55 -6.24 -14.76
N GLU A 127 -7.19 -7.14 -15.50
CA GLU A 127 -7.33 -7.02 -16.96
C GLU A 127 -8.17 -5.81 -17.36
N LEU A 128 -9.31 -5.59 -16.70
CA LEU A 128 -10.13 -4.38 -16.92
C LEU A 128 -9.34 -3.11 -16.62
N TYR A 129 -8.51 -3.12 -15.57
CA TYR A 129 -7.58 -2.05 -15.24
C TYR A 129 -6.56 -1.80 -16.37
N LYS A 130 -5.97 -2.84 -16.97
CA LYS A 130 -5.06 -2.69 -18.11
C LYS A 130 -5.78 -2.07 -19.31
N LEU A 131 -6.98 -2.55 -19.63
CA LEU A 131 -7.80 -2.02 -20.72
C LEU A 131 -8.18 -0.55 -20.48
N ALA A 132 -8.56 -0.19 -19.26
CA ALA A 132 -8.84 1.20 -18.87
C ALA A 132 -7.61 2.12 -19.06
N ASN A 133 -6.40 1.56 -18.87
CA ASN A 133 -5.14 2.28 -19.07
C ASN A 133 -4.75 2.47 -20.53
N GLU A 134 -5.06 1.51 -21.40
CA GLU A 134 -4.81 1.63 -22.84
C GLU A 134 -5.53 2.86 -23.42
N SER A 135 -6.78 3.13 -23.02
CA SER A 135 -7.53 4.34 -23.42
C SER A 135 -6.83 5.63 -22.99
N ALA A 136 -6.38 5.66 -21.73
CA ALA A 136 -5.72 6.83 -21.15
C ALA A 136 -4.40 7.15 -21.87
N SER A 137 -3.73 6.13 -22.42
CA SER A 137 -2.49 6.28 -23.20
C SER A 137 -2.73 6.66 -24.67
N THR A 138 -3.90 6.34 -25.22
CA THR A 138 -4.15 6.45 -26.66
C THR A 138 -4.98 7.67 -27.06
N ASN A 139 -5.85 8.28 -26.22
CA ASN A 139 -6.72 9.36 -26.72
C ASN A 139 -7.45 10.31 -25.73
N PHE A 140 -7.01 10.54 -24.48
CA PHE A 140 -7.80 11.39 -23.55
C PHE A 140 -7.05 12.53 -22.87
N LYS A 141 -6.80 13.61 -23.65
CA LYS A 141 -6.61 14.98 -23.12
C LYS A 141 -7.99 15.64 -22.96
N TRP A 142 -8.81 15.17 -22.02
CA TRP A 142 -10.07 15.86 -21.75
C TRP A 142 -9.87 17.00 -20.76
N GLY A 143 -10.26 18.18 -21.25
CA GLY A 143 -10.43 19.47 -20.59
C GLY A 143 -10.26 19.55 -19.08
N GLY A 144 -9.30 20.40 -18.70
CA GLY A 144 -9.59 21.49 -17.78
C GLY A 144 -9.92 21.11 -16.34
N SER A 145 -8.88 20.97 -15.52
CA SER A 145 -8.82 21.84 -14.35
C SER A 145 -7.37 22.03 -13.92
N LYS A 146 -6.97 23.31 -13.80
CA LYS A 146 -5.78 23.74 -13.04
C LYS A 146 -6.03 23.54 -11.53
N LYS A 147 -6.56 22.39 -11.12
CA LYS A 147 -6.83 22.06 -9.72
C LYS A 147 -5.97 20.89 -9.26
N VAL A 148 -5.70 20.87 -7.95
CA VAL A 148 -5.17 19.72 -7.22
C VAL A 148 -5.93 18.47 -7.69
N GLY A 149 -5.21 17.40 -8.07
CA GLY A 149 -5.83 16.22 -8.69
C GLY A 149 -5.37 15.90 -10.12
N MET A 150 -4.12 16.16 -10.48
CA MET A 150 -3.58 15.58 -11.72
C MET A 150 -3.27 14.10 -11.48
N ASP A 151 -3.86 13.17 -12.25
CA ASP A 151 -3.32 11.81 -12.33
C ASP A 151 -2.04 11.86 -13.17
N LEU A 152 -0.90 11.84 -12.47
CA LEU A 152 0.44 11.86 -13.06
C LEU A 152 0.88 10.49 -13.60
N GLY A 153 -0.09 9.62 -13.88
CA GLY A 153 0.11 8.26 -14.34
C GLY A 153 0.51 7.28 -13.24
N PHE A 154 0.29 7.62 -11.96
CA PHE A 154 0.56 6.67 -10.87
C PHE A 154 -0.46 5.55 -10.87
N THR A 155 -1.73 5.89 -11.04
CA THR A 155 -2.80 4.90 -11.16
C THR A 155 -2.72 4.15 -12.46
N SER A 156 -2.08 4.67 -13.51
CA SER A 156 -1.96 3.92 -14.76
C SER A 156 -0.76 2.98 -14.82
N ARG A 157 0.32 3.32 -14.11
CA ARG A 157 1.53 2.48 -14.02
C ARG A 157 1.49 1.45 -12.90
N ASN A 158 0.60 1.62 -11.92
CA ASN A 158 0.60 0.78 -10.72
C ASN A 158 -0.82 0.52 -10.21
N MET A 159 -1.27 -0.73 -10.35
CA MET A 159 -2.58 -1.18 -9.87
C MET A 159 -2.76 -0.89 -8.37
N ASN A 160 -1.72 -1.07 -7.55
CA ASN A 160 -1.81 -0.83 -6.11
C ASN A 160 -1.98 0.66 -5.76
N LYS A 161 -1.79 1.57 -6.72
CA LYS A 161 -2.13 3.01 -6.59
C LYS A 161 -3.55 3.31 -7.02
N TRP A 162 -4.06 2.51 -7.95
CA TRP A 162 -5.46 2.55 -8.34
C TRP A 162 -6.36 1.93 -7.26
N ASN A 163 -6.11 0.69 -6.88
CA ASN A 163 -6.80 -0.03 -5.82
C ASN A 163 -5.79 -0.92 -5.05
N PRO A 164 -5.44 -0.59 -3.79
CA PRO A 164 -4.48 -1.35 -2.98
C PRO A 164 -5.12 -2.54 -2.25
N ALA A 165 -6.27 -3.04 -2.69
CA ALA A 165 -6.90 -4.19 -2.07
C ALA A 165 -5.97 -5.41 -2.11
N ASP A 166 -5.76 -5.99 -0.93
CA ASP A 166 -4.94 -7.19 -0.74
C ASP A 166 -5.82 -8.45 -0.93
N ILE A 167 -7.13 -8.33 -0.61
CA ILE A 167 -8.16 -9.34 -0.88
C ILE A 167 -9.44 -8.67 -1.38
N PHE A 168 -10.31 -9.45 -2.02
CA PHE A 168 -11.67 -9.03 -2.36
C PHE A 168 -12.69 -9.97 -1.72
N TYR A 169 -13.76 -9.42 -1.14
CA TYR A 169 -15.01 -10.18 -1.09
C TYR A 169 -15.79 -9.94 -2.39
N ALA A 170 -16.34 -11.00 -2.97
CA ALA A 170 -17.21 -10.90 -4.14
C ALA A 170 -18.32 -11.95 -4.06
N ASN A 171 -19.55 -11.51 -4.21
CA ASN A 171 -20.72 -12.37 -4.21
C ASN A 171 -21.00 -12.91 -5.64
N LYS A 172 -22.01 -13.78 -5.81
CA LYS A 172 -22.31 -14.35 -7.14
C LYS A 172 -22.64 -13.27 -8.18
N THR A 173 -23.28 -12.18 -7.76
CA THR A 173 -23.62 -11.03 -8.59
C THR A 173 -22.36 -10.34 -9.10
N ALA A 174 -21.41 -10.02 -8.21
CA ALA A 174 -20.13 -9.39 -8.59
C ALA A 174 -19.31 -10.28 -9.51
N VAL A 175 -19.18 -11.58 -9.20
CA VAL A 175 -18.42 -12.52 -10.05
C VAL A 175 -18.97 -12.53 -11.48
N LYS A 176 -20.30 -12.61 -11.63
CA LYS A 176 -20.96 -12.56 -12.93
C LYS A 176 -20.76 -11.19 -13.60
N ALA A 177 -20.99 -10.10 -12.87
CA ALA A 177 -20.89 -8.74 -13.40
C ALA A 177 -19.49 -8.43 -13.91
N ILE A 178 -18.44 -8.88 -13.22
CA ILE A 178 -17.03 -8.70 -13.63
C ILE A 178 -16.74 -9.46 -14.93
N ALA A 179 -17.23 -10.69 -15.05
CA ALA A 179 -17.09 -11.48 -16.28
C ALA A 179 -17.85 -10.83 -17.45
N ASP A 180 -19.08 -10.38 -17.21
CA ASP A 180 -19.92 -9.71 -18.21
C ASP A 180 -19.29 -8.36 -18.66
N GLU A 181 -18.71 -7.60 -17.73
CA GLU A 181 -18.00 -6.35 -18.02
C GLU A 181 -16.79 -6.58 -18.92
N LYS A 182 -15.99 -7.62 -18.69
CA LYS A 182 -14.88 -8.00 -19.59
C LYS A 182 -15.35 -8.28 -21.00
N GLN A 183 -16.43 -9.04 -21.13
CA GLN A 183 -17.01 -9.33 -22.45
C GLN A 183 -17.56 -8.06 -23.11
N LYS A 184 -18.17 -7.17 -22.33
CA LYS A 184 -18.65 -5.86 -22.82
C LYS A 184 -17.49 -5.02 -23.37
N VAL A 185 -16.40 -4.87 -22.61
CA VAL A 185 -15.23 -4.09 -23.02
C VAL A 185 -14.58 -4.68 -24.27
N ALA A 186 -14.48 -6.01 -24.37
CA ALA A 186 -14.01 -6.67 -25.59
C ALA A 186 -14.87 -6.31 -26.82
N LYS A 187 -16.22 -6.34 -26.68
CA LYS A 187 -17.17 -5.97 -27.75
C LYS A 187 -17.09 -4.50 -28.15
N LEU A 188 -16.75 -3.61 -27.22
CA LEU A 188 -16.58 -2.18 -27.47
C LEU A 188 -15.30 -1.85 -28.28
N GLY A 189 -14.45 -2.83 -28.59
CA GLY A 189 -13.16 -2.58 -29.23
C GLY A 189 -12.01 -2.44 -28.22
N GLY A 190 -12.16 -3.05 -27.04
CA GLY A 190 -11.13 -3.12 -26.01
C GLY A 190 -10.83 -1.78 -25.34
N GLY A 191 -9.55 -1.56 -25.02
CA GLY A 191 -9.08 -0.36 -24.34
C GLY A 191 -9.24 0.94 -25.12
N LYS A 192 -9.72 0.94 -26.37
CA LYS A 192 -9.94 2.18 -27.13
C LYS A 192 -11.06 3.05 -26.54
N PHE A 193 -12.12 2.43 -26.02
CA PHE A 193 -13.35 3.13 -25.57
C PHE A 193 -13.70 2.89 -24.10
N TYR A 194 -12.80 2.23 -23.35
CA TYR A 194 -12.99 1.94 -21.94
C TYR A 194 -11.95 2.68 -21.10
N SER A 195 -12.38 3.55 -20.18
CA SER A 195 -11.50 4.35 -19.33
C SER A 195 -11.84 4.16 -17.84
N PHE A 196 -11.15 4.86 -16.94
CA PHE A 196 -11.45 4.82 -15.51
C PHE A 196 -12.75 5.54 -15.16
N ASP A 197 -12.99 6.72 -15.71
CA ASP A 197 -13.94 7.70 -15.15
C ASP A 197 -15.08 8.07 -16.09
N ASN A 198 -15.36 7.25 -17.11
CA ASN A 198 -16.55 7.47 -17.94
C ASN A 198 -17.82 7.29 -17.09
N GLY A 199 -18.76 8.24 -17.19
CA GLY A 199 -20.09 8.11 -16.60
C GLY A 199 -20.27 8.67 -15.18
N THR A 200 -21.37 8.32 -14.54
CA THR A 200 -21.70 8.76 -13.16
C THR A 200 -22.45 7.67 -12.40
N LEU A 201 -22.43 7.72 -11.07
CA LEU A 201 -23.22 6.80 -10.25
C LEU A 201 -24.74 7.02 -10.37
N LYS A 202 -25.18 8.22 -10.77
CA LYS A 202 -26.61 8.59 -10.84
C LYS A 202 -27.37 7.89 -11.95
N LYS A 203 -26.72 7.56 -13.08
CA LYS A 203 -27.35 6.95 -14.24
C LYS A 203 -26.42 5.92 -14.86
N LYS A 204 -26.89 4.66 -14.92
CA LYS A 204 -26.19 3.58 -15.60
C LYS A 204 -26.18 3.82 -17.10
N LYS A 205 -24.98 3.79 -17.68
CA LYS A 205 -24.75 3.84 -19.13
C LYS A 205 -23.94 2.63 -19.57
N PHE A 206 -24.03 2.33 -20.85
CA PHE A 206 -23.34 1.19 -21.43
C PHE A 206 -21.81 1.38 -21.44
N ASP A 207 -21.36 2.63 -21.59
CA ASP A 207 -19.97 3.08 -21.72
C ASP A 207 -19.34 3.57 -20.40
N ASP A 208 -19.98 3.27 -19.26
CA ASP A 208 -19.41 3.59 -17.94
C ASP A 208 -18.03 2.94 -17.75
N GLY A 209 -17.14 3.69 -17.11
CA GLY A 209 -15.74 3.31 -16.89
C GLY A 209 -15.55 2.43 -15.65
N LEU A 210 -14.32 1.96 -15.48
CA LEU A 210 -13.95 1.00 -14.44
C LEU A 210 -14.28 1.48 -13.02
N ASN A 211 -14.03 2.75 -12.68
CA ASN A 211 -14.31 3.25 -11.33
C ASN A 211 -15.81 3.29 -11.04
N VAL A 212 -16.62 3.67 -12.03
CA VAL A 212 -18.09 3.67 -11.90
C VAL A 212 -18.61 2.24 -11.78
N PHE A 213 -18.06 1.30 -12.55
CA PHE A 213 -18.40 -0.11 -12.48
C PHE A 213 -18.09 -0.70 -11.08
N ILE A 214 -16.87 -0.54 -10.59
CA ILE A 214 -16.47 -1.03 -9.26
C ILE A 214 -17.29 -0.37 -8.15
N ALA A 215 -17.49 0.94 -8.22
CA ALA A 215 -18.25 1.68 -7.22
C ALA A 215 -19.69 1.18 -7.08
N ARG A 216 -20.37 0.79 -8.17
CA ARG A 216 -21.72 0.20 -8.08
C ARG A 216 -21.74 -1.17 -7.44
N LEU A 217 -20.73 -2.00 -7.70
CA LEU A 217 -20.64 -3.30 -7.03
C LEU A 217 -20.38 -3.13 -5.52
N VAL A 218 -19.62 -2.10 -5.14
CA VAL A 218 -19.42 -1.74 -3.74
C VAL A 218 -20.73 -1.25 -3.12
N ASP A 219 -21.38 -0.24 -3.73
CA ASP A 219 -22.60 0.39 -3.22
C ASP A 219 -23.81 -0.56 -3.17
N ASN A 220 -23.74 -1.70 -3.87
CA ASN A 220 -24.77 -2.76 -3.81
C ASN A 220 -24.43 -3.87 -2.80
N GLY A 221 -23.30 -3.79 -2.09
CA GLY A 221 -22.81 -4.84 -1.21
C GLY A 221 -22.28 -6.10 -1.94
N ASP A 222 -22.10 -6.04 -3.25
CA ASP A 222 -21.73 -7.20 -4.09
C ASP A 222 -20.20 -7.45 -4.08
N LEU A 223 -19.39 -6.39 -3.99
CA LEU A 223 -17.93 -6.44 -4.04
C LEU A 223 -17.32 -5.57 -2.94
N LEU A 224 -16.38 -6.11 -2.15
CA LEU A 224 -15.62 -5.35 -1.16
C LEU A 224 -14.11 -5.49 -1.42
N PRO A 225 -13.48 -4.48 -2.05
CA PRO A 225 -12.03 -4.37 -2.13
C PRO A 225 -11.47 -4.02 -0.74
N LEU A 226 -10.64 -4.90 -0.17
CA LEU A 226 -10.13 -4.74 1.20
C LEU A 226 -8.59 -4.71 1.21
N SER A 227 -8.02 -3.57 1.62
CA SER A 227 -6.60 -3.50 1.96
C SER A 227 -6.40 -3.83 3.43
N LEU A 228 -5.44 -4.70 3.69
CA LEU A 228 -5.15 -5.31 4.97
C LEU A 228 -3.83 -4.76 5.50
N LYS A 229 -3.81 -4.47 6.80
CA LYS A 229 -2.58 -4.16 7.53
C LYS A 229 -2.49 -5.10 8.72
N LYS A 230 -1.28 -5.57 9.01
CA LYS A 230 -1.04 -6.35 10.22
C LYS A 230 -1.45 -5.51 11.44
N GLN A 231 -2.35 -6.03 12.26
CA GLN A 231 -2.84 -5.35 13.44
C GLN A 231 -2.81 -6.28 14.66
N THR A 232 -2.06 -5.87 15.68
CA THR A 232 -1.99 -6.57 16.97
C THR A 232 -2.85 -5.90 18.04
N GLY A 233 -3.30 -4.67 17.83
CA GLY A 233 -4.21 -3.89 18.67
C GLY A 233 -5.67 -3.96 18.20
N THR A 234 -6.39 -2.84 18.30
CA THR A 234 -7.77 -2.70 17.77
C THR A 234 -7.72 -2.47 16.27
N VAL A 235 -8.61 -3.13 15.53
CA VAL A 235 -8.78 -2.92 14.09
C VAL A 235 -9.86 -1.89 13.86
N ILE A 236 -9.61 -0.95 12.96
CA ILE A 236 -10.60 0.02 12.49
C ILE A 236 -10.72 -0.11 10.98
N LEU A 237 -11.96 -0.18 10.48
CA LEU A 237 -12.25 -0.07 9.05
C LEU A 237 -12.32 1.41 8.65
N LYS A 238 -11.65 1.77 7.57
CA LYS A 238 -11.70 3.12 7.01
C LYS A 238 -12.06 3.07 5.52
N PRO A 239 -13.17 3.70 5.10
CA PRO A 239 -13.48 3.85 3.68
C PRO A 239 -12.49 4.81 3.01
N VAL A 240 -12.11 4.51 1.78
CA VAL A 240 -11.26 5.38 0.95
C VAL A 240 -11.93 5.57 -0.41
N ASN A 241 -12.06 6.83 -0.83
CA ASN A 241 -12.70 7.27 -2.08
C ASN A 241 -14.21 6.97 -2.19
N PHE A 242 -14.89 6.66 -1.08
CA PHE A 242 -16.34 6.42 -1.05
C PHE A 242 -17.12 7.70 -1.37
N ASP A 243 -16.80 8.80 -0.69
CA ASP A 243 -17.38 10.11 -0.97
C ASP A 243 -16.35 11.03 -1.65
N PRO A 244 -16.64 11.57 -2.85
CA PRO A 244 -15.75 12.51 -3.54
C PRO A 244 -15.51 13.81 -2.76
N LYS A 245 -16.51 14.35 -2.07
CA LYS A 245 -16.40 15.58 -1.29
C LYS A 245 -15.51 15.35 -0.07
N ASP A 246 -15.71 14.26 0.68
CA ASP A 246 -14.85 13.96 1.84
C ASP A 246 -13.38 13.75 1.43
N LYS A 247 -13.16 13.15 0.25
CA LYS A 247 -11.82 13.01 -0.33
C LYS A 247 -11.23 14.38 -0.67
N ASP A 248 -11.98 15.24 -1.35
CA ASP A 248 -11.52 16.56 -1.78
C ASP A 248 -11.24 17.47 -0.56
N ASP A 249 -12.15 17.51 0.41
CA ASP A 249 -11.99 18.24 1.68
C ASP A 249 -10.71 17.78 2.42
N LEU A 250 -10.49 16.46 2.52
CA LEU A 250 -9.27 15.92 3.10
C LEU A 250 -8.01 16.35 2.34
N LEU A 251 -8.01 16.28 1.01
CA LEU A 251 -6.85 16.67 0.20
C LEU A 251 -6.54 18.17 0.33
N ASP A 252 -7.58 19.01 0.44
CA ASP A 252 -7.43 20.45 0.63
C ASP A 252 -6.91 20.81 2.03
N SER A 253 -7.24 20.00 3.05
CA SER A 253 -6.71 20.17 4.42
C SER A 253 -5.21 19.90 4.55
N VAL A 254 -4.60 19.19 3.60
CA VAL A 254 -3.18 18.80 3.70
C VAL A 254 -2.28 20.03 3.51
N GLU A 255 -1.51 20.36 4.55
CA GLU A 255 -0.60 21.52 4.55
C GLU A 255 0.79 21.13 5.04
N PHE A 256 1.83 21.57 4.32
CA PHE A 256 3.22 21.41 4.74
C PHE A 256 3.51 22.26 5.98
N THR A 257 4.10 21.69 7.03
CA THR A 257 4.39 22.41 8.28
C THR A 257 5.88 22.58 8.55
N GLY A 258 6.75 21.82 7.88
CA GLY A 258 8.20 21.98 8.00
C GLY A 258 8.97 20.76 7.53
N ALA A 259 10.29 20.85 7.50
CA ALA A 259 11.15 19.73 7.17
C ALA A 259 12.24 19.55 8.22
N THR A 260 12.73 18.33 8.40
CA THR A 260 13.90 18.06 9.25
C THR A 260 15.12 18.82 8.76
N LYS A 261 15.94 19.31 9.69
CA LYS A 261 17.29 19.83 9.40
C LYS A 261 18.23 18.67 9.10
N TRP A 262 18.12 18.13 7.88
CA TRP A 262 18.98 17.04 7.42
C TRP A 262 20.45 17.51 7.37
N LYS A 263 21.36 16.61 7.72
CA LYS A 263 22.80 16.82 7.67
C LYS A 263 23.45 15.78 6.77
N LYS A 264 24.48 16.20 6.04
CA LYS A 264 25.30 15.31 5.21
C LYS A 264 25.85 14.17 6.06
N PHE A 265 25.65 12.94 5.61
CA PHE A 265 26.22 11.75 6.24
C PHE A 265 27.74 11.82 6.21
N LYS A 266 28.35 11.43 7.33
CA LYS A 266 29.79 11.25 7.48
C LYS A 266 30.03 9.88 8.11
N ARG A 267 31.08 9.20 7.64
CA ARG A 267 31.58 7.98 8.30
C ARG A 267 32.03 8.30 9.71
N LEU A 268 31.91 7.31 10.60
CA LEU A 268 32.48 7.38 11.94
C LEU A 268 33.97 6.99 11.91
N GLY A 269 34.69 7.33 12.97
CA GLY A 269 36.14 7.13 13.08
C GLY A 269 36.97 8.30 12.52
N THR A 270 38.26 8.29 12.86
CA THR A 270 39.20 9.40 12.57
C THR A 270 39.79 9.35 11.17
N SER A 271 39.85 8.18 10.54
CA SER A 271 40.48 7.95 9.23
C SER A 271 39.56 8.20 8.04
N GLY A 272 38.23 8.23 8.25
CA GLY A 272 37.26 8.15 7.17
C GLY A 272 37.19 6.78 6.48
N ASP A 273 37.87 5.75 6.99
CA ASP A 273 37.80 4.39 6.47
C ASP A 273 36.50 3.68 6.89
N ILE A 274 35.95 2.86 5.99
CA ILE A 274 34.71 2.13 6.24
C ILE A 274 34.84 1.07 7.36
N ARG A 275 36.03 0.51 7.56
CA ARG A 275 36.35 -0.44 8.63
C ARG A 275 36.39 0.25 9.99
N ASP A 276 36.90 1.47 10.07
CA ASP A 276 36.90 2.23 11.33
C ASP A 276 35.49 2.70 11.67
N SER A 277 34.71 3.10 10.66
CA SER A 277 33.28 3.34 10.82
C SER A 277 32.55 2.10 11.35
N TRP A 278 32.89 0.90 10.88
CA TRP A 278 32.34 -0.35 11.43
C TRP A 278 32.73 -0.57 12.89
N LYS A 279 34.00 -0.39 13.27
CA LYS A 279 34.46 -0.51 14.67
C LYS A 279 33.70 0.45 15.59
N ALA A 280 33.42 1.67 15.14
CA ALA A 280 32.64 2.66 15.89
C ALA A 280 31.18 2.21 16.08
N ILE A 281 30.51 1.71 15.02
CA ILE A 281 29.15 1.14 15.14
C ILE A 281 29.11 -0.04 16.12
N VAL A 282 30.11 -0.92 16.09
CA VAL A 282 30.19 -2.06 17.03
C VAL A 282 30.27 -1.58 18.48
N LYS A 283 30.91 -0.42 18.73
CA LYS A 283 30.96 0.24 20.05
C LYS A 283 29.67 1.00 20.43
N GLY A 284 28.67 1.02 19.56
CA GLY A 284 27.38 1.67 19.81
C GLY A 284 27.32 3.15 19.40
N GLU A 285 28.31 3.65 18.68
CA GLU A 285 28.24 5.00 18.09
C GLU A 285 27.13 5.08 17.03
N LYS A 286 26.59 6.28 16.80
CA LYS A 286 25.48 6.51 15.88
C LYS A 286 25.89 7.46 14.76
N THR A 287 25.51 7.11 13.53
CA THR A 287 25.67 7.98 12.36
C THR A 287 24.52 8.96 12.22
N GLU A 288 24.72 10.01 11.44
CA GLU A 288 23.64 10.87 10.94
C GLU A 288 22.57 10.07 10.19
N THR A 289 21.33 10.55 10.22
CA THR A 289 20.22 9.90 9.52
C THR A 289 20.31 10.11 8.01
N ARG A 290 19.90 9.07 7.25
CA ARG A 290 19.93 9.07 5.78
C ARG A 290 18.58 9.45 5.16
N ASP A 291 17.70 10.06 5.95
CA ASP A 291 16.36 10.41 5.57
C ASP A 291 16.06 11.89 5.84
N ILE A 292 15.27 12.50 4.96
CA ILE A 292 14.64 13.80 5.19
C ILE A 292 13.15 13.57 5.41
N GLN A 293 12.58 14.25 6.40
CA GLN A 293 11.17 14.14 6.74
C GLN A 293 10.49 15.47 6.46
N LEU A 294 9.37 15.40 5.76
CA LEU A 294 8.49 16.53 5.47
C LEU A 294 7.26 16.39 6.36
N PHE A 295 7.08 17.30 7.30
CA PHE A 295 5.95 17.35 8.20
C PHE A 295 4.74 17.99 7.52
N PHE A 296 3.57 17.47 7.83
CA PHE A 296 2.31 18.02 7.36
C PHE A 296 1.22 17.91 8.43
N LYS A 297 0.15 18.70 8.27
CA LYS A 297 -1.12 18.53 8.97
C LYS A 297 -2.22 18.25 7.97
N SER A 298 -3.28 17.58 8.41
CA SER A 298 -4.54 17.40 7.67
C SER A 298 -5.68 17.20 8.68
N ASP A 299 -6.91 17.07 8.20
CA ASP A 299 -8.07 16.79 9.07
C ASP A 299 -8.01 15.42 9.75
N MET A 300 -7.10 14.54 9.30
CA MET A 300 -6.80 13.27 9.96
C MET A 300 -5.69 13.39 11.04
N GLY A 301 -5.20 14.60 11.27
CA GLY A 301 -4.13 14.92 12.23
C GLY A 301 -2.78 15.25 11.57
N THR A 302 -1.73 15.30 12.38
CA THR A 302 -0.37 15.56 11.92
C THR A 302 0.28 14.30 11.37
N GLY A 303 1.11 14.43 10.35
CA GLY A 303 1.89 13.34 9.79
C GLY A 303 3.24 13.81 9.24
N LEU A 304 3.97 12.84 8.68
CA LEU A 304 5.22 13.10 7.99
C LEU A 304 5.35 12.22 6.74
N ILE A 305 6.06 12.73 5.75
CA ILE A 305 6.53 11.99 4.58
C ILE A 305 8.03 11.79 4.77
N LYS A 306 8.44 10.53 4.99
CA LYS A 306 9.84 10.13 5.15
C LYS A 306 10.43 9.77 3.78
N ILE A 307 11.42 10.52 3.32
CA ILE A 307 12.10 10.29 2.04
C ILE A 307 13.50 9.76 2.29
N ARG A 308 13.83 8.60 1.71
CA ARG A 308 15.13 7.94 1.91
C ARG A 308 15.50 7.01 0.75
N HIS A 309 16.78 6.68 0.67
CA HIS A 309 17.24 5.51 -0.08
C HIS A 309 17.32 4.28 0.84
N ASP A 310 16.60 3.22 0.47
CA ASP A 310 16.64 1.91 1.10
C ASP A 310 17.64 1.01 0.35
N PRO A 311 18.81 0.68 0.93
CA PRO A 311 19.86 -0.10 0.25
C PRO A 311 19.54 -1.59 0.14
N SER A 312 18.45 -2.07 0.75
CA SER A 312 18.07 -3.49 0.72
C SER A 312 17.61 -3.94 -0.67
N GLY A 313 17.76 -5.23 -0.96
CA GLY A 313 17.34 -5.82 -2.25
C GLY A 313 18.06 -5.19 -3.43
N SER A 314 17.31 -4.66 -4.40
CA SER A 314 17.86 -3.91 -5.55
C SER A 314 18.37 -2.52 -5.19
N GLY A 315 18.04 -1.97 -4.02
CA GLY A 315 18.12 -0.53 -3.78
C GLY A 315 16.83 0.13 -4.27
N ARG A 316 16.28 1.06 -3.50
CA ARG A 316 15.12 1.87 -3.92
C ARG A 316 15.07 3.22 -3.22
N PHE A 317 14.66 4.25 -3.94
CA PHE A 317 14.31 5.54 -3.35
C PHE A 317 12.83 5.54 -2.97
N VAL A 318 12.53 5.73 -1.69
CA VAL A 318 11.18 5.58 -1.15
C VAL A 318 10.74 6.84 -0.42
N ALA A 319 9.49 7.24 -0.63
CA ALA A 319 8.81 8.23 0.19
C ALA A 319 7.58 7.60 0.85
N GLU A 320 7.53 7.63 2.18
CA GLU A 320 6.56 6.89 2.99
C GLU A 320 5.78 7.87 3.88
N ALA A 321 4.44 7.86 3.82
CA ALA A 321 3.61 8.71 4.68
C ALA A 321 3.21 7.97 5.96
N MET A 322 3.31 8.67 7.10
CA MET A 322 2.97 8.15 8.43
C MET A 322 2.23 9.24 9.21
N TYR A 323 1.16 8.85 9.90
CA TYR A 323 0.46 9.73 10.86
C TYR A 323 1.08 9.59 12.25
N SER A 324 1.11 10.67 13.01
CA SER A 324 1.55 10.63 14.42
C SER A 324 0.71 9.62 15.20
N GLY A 325 1.38 8.75 15.97
CA GLY A 325 0.72 7.70 16.76
C GLY A 325 0.20 6.50 15.96
N ALA A 326 0.25 6.52 14.62
CA ALA A 326 -0.16 5.39 13.81
C ALA A 326 0.92 4.29 13.83
N LYS A 327 0.53 3.06 14.14
CA LYS A 327 1.41 1.88 14.10
C LYS A 327 1.74 1.43 12.67
N ALA A 328 0.93 1.84 11.69
CA ALA A 328 1.03 1.43 10.30
C ALA A 328 1.27 2.64 9.37
N LYS A 329 2.06 2.41 8.30
CA LYS A 329 2.28 3.38 7.22
C LYS A 329 0.99 3.58 6.43
N ALA A 330 0.73 4.82 6.00
CA ALA A 330 -0.40 5.13 5.13
C ALA A 330 -0.17 4.68 3.67
N GLY A 331 1.10 4.49 3.29
CA GLY A 331 1.52 3.98 1.99
C GLY A 331 2.94 4.46 1.63
N SER A 332 3.36 4.20 0.39
CA SER A 332 4.63 4.71 -0.14
C SER A 332 4.62 4.91 -1.65
N ILE A 333 5.44 5.82 -2.17
CA ILE A 333 5.98 5.71 -3.53
C ILE A 333 7.40 5.13 -3.43
N ALA A 334 7.77 4.27 -4.36
CA ALA A 334 8.98 3.44 -4.24
C ALA A 334 10.02 3.68 -5.35
N THR A 335 9.89 4.78 -6.11
CA THR A 335 10.86 5.16 -7.13
C THR A 335 11.21 6.64 -7.06
N ALA A 336 12.47 6.99 -7.37
CA ALA A 336 12.89 8.38 -7.52
C ALA A 336 12.19 9.07 -8.69
N LYS A 337 11.88 8.33 -9.76
CA LYS A 337 11.16 8.84 -10.93
C LYS A 337 9.76 9.32 -10.56
N ASP A 338 9.03 8.58 -9.72
CA ASP A 338 7.71 9.00 -9.27
C ASP A 338 7.79 10.29 -8.44
N LEU A 339 8.74 10.36 -7.51
CA LEU A 339 8.99 11.57 -6.71
C LEU A 339 9.29 12.78 -7.61
N ALA A 340 10.21 12.62 -8.58
CA ALA A 340 10.57 13.67 -9.52
C ALA A 340 9.39 14.08 -10.42
N THR A 341 8.56 13.13 -10.84
CA THR A 341 7.34 13.41 -11.62
C THR A 341 6.39 14.30 -10.82
N ILE A 342 6.11 13.96 -9.56
CA ILE A 342 5.28 14.80 -8.66
C ILE A 342 5.88 16.18 -8.51
N TRP A 343 7.18 16.23 -8.24
CA TRP A 343 7.87 17.48 -8.00
C TRP A 343 7.86 18.39 -9.22
N SER A 344 8.01 17.83 -10.42
CA SER A 344 8.07 18.62 -11.66
C SER A 344 6.81 19.44 -11.95
N VAL A 345 5.66 19.04 -11.38
CA VAL A 345 4.40 19.80 -11.47
C VAL A 345 4.51 21.14 -10.77
N VAL A 346 5.27 21.22 -9.67
CA VAL A 346 5.37 22.43 -8.85
C VAL A 346 6.68 23.19 -9.08
N ASP A 347 7.76 22.48 -9.38
CA ASP A 347 9.09 23.04 -9.61
C ASP A 347 9.96 22.08 -10.43
N SER A 348 9.88 22.20 -11.77
CA SER A 348 10.62 21.34 -12.71
C SER A 348 12.14 21.47 -12.56
N THR A 349 12.65 22.66 -12.25
CA THR A 349 14.08 22.89 -12.04
C THR A 349 14.59 22.08 -10.86
N SER A 350 13.95 22.20 -9.69
CA SER A 350 14.37 21.48 -8.48
C SER A 350 14.19 19.96 -8.65
N ALA A 351 13.11 19.54 -9.33
CA ALA A 351 12.89 18.14 -9.68
C ALA A 351 14.01 17.57 -10.55
N ASN A 352 14.45 18.32 -11.57
CA ASN A 352 15.53 17.93 -12.48
C ASN A 352 16.88 17.87 -11.77
N GLU A 353 17.18 18.84 -10.90
CA GLU A 353 18.38 18.82 -10.03
C GLU A 353 18.41 17.52 -9.20
N PHE A 354 17.28 17.18 -8.57
CA PHE A 354 17.14 15.96 -7.78
C PHE A 354 17.33 14.68 -8.61
N ILE A 355 16.59 14.51 -9.71
CA ILE A 355 16.61 13.23 -10.43
C ILE A 355 17.97 12.99 -11.11
N THR A 356 18.63 14.06 -11.55
CA THR A 356 19.99 13.99 -12.10
C THR A 356 20.99 13.55 -11.02
N ALA A 357 20.92 14.15 -9.83
CA ALA A 357 21.78 13.79 -8.71
C ALA A 357 21.54 12.34 -8.24
N TYR A 358 20.27 11.91 -8.20
CA TYR A 358 19.90 10.54 -7.87
C TYR A 358 20.45 9.56 -8.90
N ASN A 359 20.17 9.73 -10.20
CA ASN A 359 20.57 8.79 -11.24
C ASN A 359 22.10 8.59 -11.27
N LYS A 360 22.88 9.68 -11.15
CA LYS A 360 24.34 9.60 -11.05
C LYS A 360 24.79 8.84 -9.80
N GLY A 361 24.10 9.03 -8.68
CA GLY A 361 24.35 8.32 -7.43
C GLY A 361 24.00 6.83 -7.50
N ASP A 362 22.89 6.50 -8.14
CA ASP A 362 22.35 5.15 -8.26
C ASP A 362 23.28 4.26 -9.11
N THR A 363 23.75 4.77 -10.26
CA THR A 363 24.77 4.08 -11.06
C THR A 363 26.04 3.79 -10.27
N ALA A 364 26.53 4.77 -9.49
CA ALA A 364 27.71 4.57 -8.66
C ALA A 364 27.45 3.57 -7.52
N PHE A 365 26.26 3.60 -6.92
CA PHE A 365 25.86 2.68 -5.87
C PHE A 365 25.76 1.24 -6.37
N ASP A 366 25.22 1.00 -7.57
CA ASP A 366 25.18 -0.33 -8.17
C ASP A 366 26.56 -0.93 -8.40
N LEU A 367 27.52 -0.11 -8.83
CA LEU A 367 28.92 -0.54 -8.97
C LEU A 367 29.52 -0.90 -7.61
N GLU A 368 29.29 -0.09 -6.59
CA GLU A 368 29.84 -0.32 -5.25
C GLU A 368 29.20 -1.54 -4.56
N LYS A 369 27.89 -1.68 -4.70
CA LYS A 369 27.12 -2.83 -4.23
C LYS A 369 27.64 -4.14 -4.82
N LYS A 370 28.01 -4.17 -6.10
CA LYS A 370 28.62 -5.35 -6.74
C LYS A 370 29.96 -5.70 -6.09
N LYS A 371 30.76 -4.72 -5.69
CA LYS A 371 32.03 -4.95 -4.98
C LYS A 371 31.79 -5.52 -3.58
N ILE A 372 30.96 -4.85 -2.77
CA ILE A 372 30.60 -5.29 -1.41
C ILE A 372 29.95 -6.69 -1.45
N GLY A 373 29.17 -6.96 -2.50
CA GLY A 373 28.50 -8.23 -2.73
C GLY A 373 29.42 -9.44 -2.86
N LYS A 374 30.69 -9.27 -3.26
CA LYS A 374 31.67 -10.36 -3.39
C LYS A 374 31.98 -11.03 -2.05
N ASP A 375 31.96 -10.25 -0.96
CA ASP A 375 32.32 -10.72 0.39
C ASP A 375 31.08 -10.87 1.30
N LYS A 376 29.87 -10.90 0.71
CA LYS A 376 28.60 -10.81 1.42
C LYS A 376 28.47 -11.81 2.58
N ASP A 377 28.81 -13.07 2.35
CA ASP A 377 28.63 -14.12 3.37
C ASP A 377 29.63 -13.98 4.52
N TYR A 378 30.85 -13.55 4.22
CA TYR A 378 31.84 -13.23 5.25
C TYR A 378 31.40 -12.02 6.09
N LEU A 379 31.03 -10.92 5.43
CA LEU A 379 30.62 -9.68 6.09
C LEU A 379 29.34 -9.84 6.94
N ARG A 380 28.42 -10.72 6.53
CA ARG A 380 27.20 -11.01 7.31
C ARG A 380 27.47 -11.79 8.60
N LYS A 381 28.56 -12.55 8.67
CA LYS A 381 28.98 -13.26 9.90
C LYS A 381 29.50 -12.29 10.96
N GLN A 382 30.00 -11.13 10.54
CA GLN A 382 30.49 -10.09 11.44
C GLN A 382 29.31 -9.25 11.96
N LYS A 383 28.86 -9.54 13.19
CA LYS A 383 27.71 -8.87 13.82
C LYS A 383 28.16 -7.93 14.94
N GLY A 384 27.44 -6.83 15.13
CA GLY A 384 27.71 -5.86 16.19
C GLY A 384 26.84 -4.60 16.03
N GLY A 385 26.66 -3.83 17.10
CA GLY A 385 25.88 -2.59 17.06
C GLY A 385 24.42 -2.75 16.60
N GLY A 386 23.83 -3.94 16.75
CA GLY A 386 22.48 -4.24 16.27
C GLY A 386 22.36 -4.48 14.75
N THR A 387 23.48 -4.63 14.04
CA THR A 387 23.51 -4.92 12.59
C THR A 387 24.64 -5.91 12.24
N ASN A 388 24.92 -6.09 10.95
CA ASN A 388 26.09 -6.81 10.46
C ASN A 388 26.93 -5.91 9.54
N GLN A 389 28.19 -6.27 9.33
CA GLN A 389 29.14 -5.46 8.58
C GLN A 389 28.71 -5.23 7.13
N TYR A 390 28.06 -6.22 6.50
CA TYR A 390 27.52 -6.08 5.14
C TYR A 390 26.45 -4.99 5.06
N ASP A 391 25.45 -5.05 5.95
CA ASP A 391 24.35 -4.08 5.98
C ASP A 391 24.86 -2.67 6.33
N HIS A 392 25.85 -2.56 7.22
CA HIS A 392 26.54 -1.29 7.49
C HIS A 392 27.21 -0.74 6.23
N TYR A 393 27.99 -1.55 5.52
CA TYR A 393 28.69 -1.11 4.30
C TYR A 393 27.72 -0.67 3.21
N MET A 394 26.64 -1.42 3.03
CA MET A 394 25.54 -1.06 2.13
C MET A 394 24.87 0.25 2.52
N ALA A 395 24.67 0.50 3.83
CA ALA A 395 24.12 1.75 4.34
C ALA A 395 25.06 2.93 4.09
N VAL A 396 26.37 2.77 4.32
CA VAL A 396 27.40 3.80 4.05
C VAL A 396 27.44 4.13 2.55
N ALA A 397 27.51 3.12 1.68
CA ALA A 397 27.52 3.31 0.23
C ALA A 397 26.27 4.05 -0.24
N SER A 398 25.08 3.65 0.24
CA SER A 398 23.84 4.38 -0.04
C SER A 398 23.87 5.82 0.48
N ALA A 399 24.48 6.06 1.63
CA ALA A 399 24.55 7.38 2.22
C ALA A 399 25.37 8.32 1.34
N GLU A 400 26.59 7.91 1.02
CA GLU A 400 27.60 8.71 0.36
C GLU A 400 27.33 8.88 -1.14
N LEU A 401 26.89 7.82 -1.80
CA LEU A 401 26.73 7.81 -3.24
C LEU A 401 25.38 8.39 -3.67
N ILE A 402 24.33 8.18 -2.87
CA ILE A 402 22.96 8.60 -3.19
C ILE A 402 22.50 9.74 -2.28
N THR A 403 22.29 9.50 -0.98
CA THR A 403 21.55 10.47 -0.14
C THR A 403 22.29 11.80 0.01
N ASN A 404 23.61 11.76 0.09
CA ASN A 404 24.46 12.96 0.17
C ASN A 404 24.39 13.85 -1.08
N LYS A 405 23.88 13.33 -2.20
CA LYS A 405 23.70 14.05 -3.46
C LYS A 405 22.24 14.38 -3.74
N ALA A 406 21.32 13.46 -3.42
CA ALA A 406 19.92 13.57 -3.75
C ALA A 406 19.07 14.33 -2.70
N ILE A 407 19.45 14.33 -1.42
CA ILE A 407 18.72 15.07 -0.39
C ILE A 407 18.96 16.60 -0.42
N PRO A 408 20.16 17.13 -0.72
CA PRO A 408 20.37 18.58 -0.73
C PRO A 408 19.41 19.38 -1.63
N PRO A 409 19.08 18.96 -2.88
CA PRO A 409 18.03 19.63 -3.66
C PRO A 409 16.67 19.65 -2.98
N ILE A 410 16.29 18.54 -2.32
CA ILE A 410 15.03 18.43 -1.57
C ILE A 410 15.04 19.44 -0.42
N GLN A 411 16.10 19.42 0.40
CA GLN A 411 16.24 20.33 1.53
C GLN A 411 16.18 21.79 1.08
N LYS A 412 16.94 22.17 0.04
CA LYS A 412 16.97 23.53 -0.53
C LYS A 412 15.56 24.03 -0.89
N PHE A 413 14.74 23.19 -1.51
CA PHE A 413 13.37 23.55 -1.88
C PHE A 413 12.45 23.73 -0.66
N PHE A 414 12.57 22.87 0.35
CA PHE A 414 11.73 22.94 1.56
C PHE A 414 12.20 23.96 2.61
N THR A 415 13.44 24.43 2.54
CA THR A 415 13.96 25.50 3.41
C THR A 415 13.85 26.89 2.80
N LYS A 416 13.54 26.99 1.50
CA LYS A 416 13.35 28.29 0.83
C LYS A 416 12.08 28.97 1.35
N GLY A 417 12.23 30.21 1.82
CA GLY A 417 11.13 31.05 2.27
C GLY A 417 10.36 31.71 1.14
N GLY A 418 9.32 32.47 1.50
CA GLY A 418 8.49 33.26 0.59
C GLY A 418 7.16 32.58 0.26
N GLU A 419 6.12 33.39 0.08
CA GLU A 419 4.74 32.96 -0.11
C GLU A 419 4.56 32.07 -1.36
N ALA A 420 5.13 32.49 -2.49
CA ALA A 420 5.11 31.70 -3.72
C ALA A 420 5.74 30.31 -3.54
N ASN A 421 6.81 30.19 -2.74
CA ASN A 421 7.44 28.90 -2.47
C ASN A 421 6.60 28.05 -1.51
N LYS A 422 5.98 28.68 -0.51
CA LYS A 422 5.05 28.00 0.41
C LYS A 422 3.88 27.36 -0.34
N VAL A 423 3.31 28.05 -1.34
CA VAL A 423 2.26 27.48 -2.22
C VAL A 423 2.76 26.22 -2.93
N LYS A 424 3.96 26.26 -3.50
CA LYS A 424 4.58 25.09 -4.17
C LYS A 424 4.83 23.93 -3.19
N GLN A 425 5.32 24.21 -1.99
CA GLN A 425 5.56 23.20 -0.96
C GLN A 425 4.25 22.53 -0.50
N ASN A 426 3.20 23.32 -0.28
CA ASN A 426 1.87 22.80 0.06
C ASN A 426 1.34 21.91 -1.07
N LEU A 427 1.39 22.38 -2.32
CA LEU A 427 0.95 21.59 -3.47
C LEU A 427 1.76 20.30 -3.64
N PHE A 428 3.08 20.35 -3.44
CA PHE A 428 3.92 19.15 -3.46
C PHE A 428 3.47 18.11 -2.43
N VAL A 429 3.32 18.53 -1.16
CA VAL A 429 2.94 17.61 -0.08
C VAL A 429 1.55 17.05 -0.31
N ARG A 430 0.60 17.84 -0.83
CA ARG A 430 -0.73 17.37 -1.26
C ARG A 430 -0.65 16.30 -2.34
N LEU A 431 0.10 16.54 -3.41
CA LEU A 431 0.26 15.57 -4.50
C LEU A 431 0.96 14.29 -4.05
N MET A 432 1.98 14.41 -3.19
CA MET A 432 2.63 13.27 -2.56
C MET A 432 1.67 12.47 -1.70
N PHE A 433 0.89 13.15 -0.85
CA PHE A 433 -0.11 12.53 0.00
C PHE A 433 -1.17 11.77 -0.83
N GLN A 434 -1.67 12.41 -1.89
CA GLN A 434 -2.61 11.84 -2.84
C GLN A 434 -2.07 10.54 -3.46
N ALA A 435 -0.84 10.56 -3.99
CA ALA A 435 -0.20 9.40 -4.63
C ALA A 435 0.19 8.30 -3.64
N ILE A 436 0.64 8.67 -2.44
CA ILE A 436 1.03 7.71 -1.40
C ILE A 436 -0.19 6.95 -0.88
N THR A 437 -1.31 7.65 -0.66
CA THR A 437 -2.49 7.11 0.03
C THR A 437 -3.61 6.64 -0.89
N SER A 438 -3.33 6.48 -2.19
CA SER A 438 -4.27 6.00 -3.23
C SER A 438 -5.55 6.84 -3.30
N ARG A 439 -5.39 8.17 -3.30
CA ARG A 439 -6.47 9.17 -3.38
C ARG A 439 -6.42 10.00 -4.66
N SER A 440 -5.68 9.56 -5.67
CA SER A 440 -5.71 10.21 -6.98
C SER A 440 -7.12 10.19 -7.56
N PRO A 441 -7.46 11.13 -8.47
CA PRO A 441 -8.79 11.19 -9.05
C PRO A 441 -9.27 9.86 -9.64
N ARG A 442 -8.34 9.12 -10.26
CA ARG A 442 -8.63 7.81 -10.86
C ARG A 442 -8.58 6.65 -9.87
N SER A 443 -8.19 6.85 -8.61
CA SER A 443 -8.14 5.74 -7.64
C SER A 443 -9.54 5.22 -7.33
N SER A 444 -9.67 3.90 -7.27
CA SER A 444 -10.92 3.21 -6.99
C SER A 444 -11.28 3.27 -5.49
N ARG A 445 -12.53 2.91 -5.18
CA ARG A 445 -13.02 2.70 -3.82
C ARG A 445 -12.42 1.43 -3.22
N PHE A 446 -12.07 1.52 -1.94
CA PHE A 446 -11.65 0.37 -1.14
C PHE A 446 -11.77 0.67 0.35
N VAL A 447 -11.82 -0.38 1.16
CA VAL A 447 -11.78 -0.26 2.62
C VAL A 447 -10.39 -0.65 3.10
N ILE A 448 -9.84 0.06 4.08
CA ILE A 448 -8.62 -0.33 4.79
C ILE A 448 -9.00 -0.89 6.16
N ALA A 449 -8.60 -2.12 6.45
CA ALA A 449 -8.58 -2.66 7.80
C ALA A 449 -7.18 -2.45 8.41
N LYS A 450 -7.08 -1.59 9.44
CA LYS A 450 -5.78 -1.20 10.03
C LYS A 450 -5.77 -1.07 11.54
#